data_AF-A0A8S8YE76-F1
#
_entry.id   AF-A0A8S8YE76-F1
#
_cell.length_a   1.000
_cell.length_b   1.000
_cell.length_c   1.000
_cell.angle_alpha   90.00
_cell.angle_beta   90.00
_cell.angle_gamma   90.00
#
_symmetry.space_group_name_H-M   'P 1'
#
loop_
_entity.id
_entity.type
_entity.pdbx_description
1 polymer ?
#
loop_
_entity_poly.entity_id
_entity_poly.type
_entity_poly.pdbx_seq_one_letter_code
_entity_poly.pdbx_strand_id
1 'polypeptide(L)'
;MSRISKSGKWSIGFLHAKMSNDLYKLGVECVMPTSAEVIEVVVVSMRDAFLAVTVFVASMVLLFSWLQYITAGKFVDVIRSKRRWQPVIGAIMGITPGCGGAIVIMPMYTRGFVSYGTVIATLIATLGDAAFVLIGAALTDSSFVAPAVAVHVISFVTGVTWGYLIDGMSITPQSPLGGLLHSSEPAKDQEISKLGDSEDTQTVFDDLGREEESGPGYFLLHQGYTLWWIVTSIGLVFAVLLLVWSSQDPDFELSIKYNPFTLHGFITWIGLIGTTLSIILYLSQKTWIRDDTEASIGDKLYSMRETLIHSASETAFVTFWVMSAYLIFEFTMLFSGTNEADLAKYGDGIIAVVVASFIGLIPGCGPQIIAITAYTKDLISFPALAANAISQDGDALFPLLVRHRLASLWATLHTTIPALILGLALMILDVSF
;
A
#
# COMPACT_ATOMS: atom_id res chain seq x y z
N MET A 1 -42.01 37.21 18.95
CA MET A 1 -42.06 36.40 17.71
C MET A 1 -41.15 37.08 16.68
N SER A 2 -39.85 36.84 16.74
CA SER A 2 -39.11 35.75 16.06
C SER A 2 -39.05 35.89 14.54
N ARG A 3 -37.89 36.33 14.03
CA ARG A 3 -37.21 35.65 12.93
C ARG A 3 -35.71 35.92 13.03
N ILE A 4 -35.02 34.93 13.59
CA ILE A 4 -33.56 34.79 13.57
C ILE A 4 -33.18 34.49 12.11
N SER A 5 -32.43 35.38 11.48
CA SER A 5 -31.69 35.09 10.25
C SER A 5 -30.25 34.74 10.65
N LYS A 6 -29.94 33.45 10.69
CA LYS A 6 -28.56 32.95 10.73
C LYS A 6 -28.15 32.65 9.29
N SER A 7 -27.53 33.61 8.60
CA SER A 7 -26.64 33.32 7.47
C SER A 7 -25.19 33.46 7.96
N GLY A 8 -24.71 32.40 8.62
CA GLY A 8 -23.29 32.28 8.93
C GLY A 8 -22.54 32.11 7.61
N LYS A 9 -21.94 33.20 7.11
CA LYS A 9 -20.93 33.11 6.06
C LYS A 9 -19.74 32.35 6.65
N TRP A 10 -19.60 31.09 6.27
CA TRP A 10 -18.40 30.30 6.50
C TRP A 10 -17.29 30.86 5.61
N SER A 11 -16.59 31.89 6.07
CA SER A 11 -15.34 32.30 5.44
C SER A 11 -14.22 31.39 5.93
N ILE A 12 -13.30 31.04 5.04
CA ILE A 12 -12.09 30.25 5.36
C ILE A 12 -11.35 30.87 6.57
N GLY A 13 -11.35 32.21 6.68
CA GLY A 13 -10.77 32.93 7.82
C GLY A 13 -11.45 32.66 9.18
N PHE A 14 -12.75 32.37 9.22
CA PHE A 14 -13.46 32.07 10.47
C PHE A 14 -13.20 30.63 10.95
N LEU A 15 -13.15 29.68 10.02
CA LEU A 15 -12.71 28.31 10.30
C LEU A 15 -11.25 28.29 10.77
N HIS A 16 -10.38 29.08 10.13
CA HIS A 16 -8.97 29.23 10.48
C HIS A 16 -8.76 29.81 11.88
N ALA A 17 -9.45 30.91 12.22
CA ALA A 17 -9.34 31.52 13.54
C ALA A 17 -9.83 30.60 14.66
N LYS A 18 -10.85 29.76 14.38
CA LYS A 18 -11.37 28.80 15.34
C LYS A 18 -10.45 27.60 15.50
N MET A 19 -9.95 27.03 14.40
CA MET A 19 -9.03 25.89 14.41
C MET A 19 -7.67 26.26 15.03
N SER A 20 -7.14 27.44 14.73
CA SER A 20 -5.90 27.96 15.33
C SER A 20 -6.04 28.16 16.84
N ASN A 21 -7.15 28.74 17.32
CA ASN A 21 -7.39 28.91 18.76
C ASN A 21 -7.60 27.58 19.51
N ASP A 22 -8.21 26.59 18.87
CA ASP A 22 -8.46 25.28 19.49
C ASP A 22 -7.16 24.42 19.53
N LEU A 23 -6.27 24.57 18.53
CA LEU A 23 -4.97 23.90 18.49
C LEU A 23 -3.90 24.56 19.37
N TYR A 24 -3.91 25.89 19.50
CA TYR A 24 -3.00 26.60 20.42
C TYR A 24 -3.23 26.20 21.88
N LYS A 25 -4.49 25.89 22.24
CA LYS A 25 -4.84 25.34 23.57
C LYS A 25 -4.31 23.93 23.83
N LEU A 26 -3.91 23.21 22.78
CA LEU A 26 -3.33 21.86 22.85
C LEU A 26 -1.80 21.88 22.82
N GLY A 27 -1.16 23.06 22.84
CA GLY A 27 0.30 23.19 22.86
C GLY A 27 1.00 22.91 21.53
N VAL A 28 0.25 22.91 20.42
CA VAL A 28 0.79 22.72 19.06
C VAL A 28 1.02 24.10 18.43
N GLU A 29 2.29 24.48 18.24
CA GLU A 29 2.66 25.66 17.45
C GLU A 29 2.45 25.35 15.96
N CYS A 30 1.32 25.79 15.41
CA CYS A 30 1.05 25.65 13.98
C CYS A 30 1.95 26.61 13.19
N VAL A 31 2.97 26.08 12.51
CA VAL A 31 3.87 26.87 11.66
C VAL A 31 3.16 27.17 10.34
N MET A 32 3.22 28.41 9.87
CA MET A 32 2.68 28.81 8.56
C MET A 32 3.74 28.53 7.48
N PRO A 33 3.57 27.51 6.62
CA PRO A 33 4.55 27.24 5.57
C PRO A 33 4.51 28.30 4.48
N THR A 34 5.66 28.52 3.86
CA THR A 34 5.84 29.36 2.68
C THR A 34 5.24 28.70 1.44
N SER A 35 4.90 29.49 0.42
CA SER A 35 4.43 28.94 -0.86
C SER A 35 5.47 28.07 -1.56
N ALA A 36 6.75 28.29 -1.29
CA ALA A 36 7.84 27.47 -1.83
C ALA A 36 7.85 26.08 -1.21
N GLU A 37 7.75 25.97 0.12
CA GLU A 37 7.68 24.69 0.84
C GLU A 37 6.44 23.89 0.44
N VAL A 38 5.29 24.55 0.26
CA VAL A 38 4.06 23.87 -0.22
C VAL A 38 4.25 23.28 -1.62
N ILE A 39 4.87 24.03 -2.54
CA ILE A 39 5.13 23.55 -3.91
C ILE A 39 6.14 22.39 -3.87
N GLU A 40 7.17 22.50 -3.04
CA GLU A 40 8.18 21.46 -2.85
C GLU A 40 7.55 20.16 -2.36
N VAL A 41 6.74 20.20 -1.29
CA VAL A 41 6.00 19.04 -0.80
C VAL A 41 5.16 18.39 -1.90
N VAL A 42 4.46 19.19 -2.71
CA VAL A 42 3.65 18.66 -3.82
C VAL A 42 4.52 17.99 -4.88
N VAL A 43 5.62 18.63 -5.29
CA VAL A 43 6.52 18.11 -6.33
C VAL A 43 7.22 16.83 -5.87
N VAL A 44 7.72 16.79 -4.64
CA VAL A 44 8.35 15.60 -4.03
C VAL A 44 7.32 14.47 -3.92
N SER A 45 6.15 14.75 -3.35
CA SER A 45 5.08 13.75 -3.21
C SER A 45 4.66 13.16 -4.56
N MET A 46 4.50 14.00 -5.59
CA MET A 46 4.16 13.54 -6.94
C MET A 46 5.28 12.70 -7.57
N ARG A 47 6.54 13.14 -7.45
CA ARG A 47 7.69 12.43 -8.01
C ARG A 47 7.87 11.07 -7.34
N ASP A 48 7.82 11.03 -6.02
CA ASP A 48 8.14 9.86 -5.23
C ASP A 48 6.98 8.85 -5.26
N ALA A 49 5.72 9.30 -5.26
CA ALA A 49 4.58 8.41 -5.49
C ALA A 49 4.69 7.66 -6.83
N PHE A 50 5.28 8.27 -7.87
CA PHE A 50 5.52 7.59 -9.14
C PHE A 50 6.75 6.67 -9.09
N LEU A 51 7.92 7.23 -8.77
CA LEU A 51 9.20 6.55 -8.92
C LEU A 51 9.51 5.56 -7.80
N ALA A 52 9.11 5.85 -6.57
CA ALA A 52 9.36 4.96 -5.43
C ALA A 52 8.31 3.85 -5.35
N VAL A 53 7.05 4.13 -5.72
CA VAL A 53 5.94 3.18 -5.55
C VAL A 53 5.37 2.71 -6.89
N THR A 54 4.76 3.62 -7.66
CA THR A 54 3.93 3.27 -8.83
C THR A 54 4.63 2.39 -9.86
N VAL A 55 5.89 2.67 -10.20
CA VAL A 55 6.61 1.90 -11.23
C VAL A 55 6.85 0.45 -10.79
N PHE A 56 7.07 0.19 -9.50
CA PHE A 56 7.23 -1.16 -8.97
C PHE A 56 5.89 -1.88 -8.88
N VAL A 57 4.84 -1.18 -8.42
CA VAL A 57 3.47 -1.70 -8.43
C VAL A 57 3.06 -2.09 -9.84
N ALA A 58 3.25 -1.20 -10.82
CA ALA A 58 2.95 -1.45 -12.23
C ALA A 58 3.67 -2.69 -12.75
N SER A 59 4.96 -2.82 -12.41
CA SER A 59 5.79 -3.94 -12.83
C SER A 59 5.31 -5.26 -12.24
N MET A 60 4.92 -5.26 -10.96
CA MET A 60 4.41 -6.48 -10.32
C MET A 60 3.01 -6.85 -10.80
N VAL A 61 2.09 -5.89 -10.92
CA VAL A 61 0.75 -6.13 -11.46
C VAL A 61 0.86 -6.67 -12.88
N LEU A 62 1.75 -6.10 -13.71
CA LEU A 62 2.04 -6.62 -15.04
C LEU A 62 2.61 -8.04 -15.01
N LEU A 63 3.58 -8.31 -14.14
CA LEU A 63 4.19 -9.64 -13.99
C LEU A 63 3.13 -10.68 -13.61
N PHE A 64 2.24 -10.34 -12.67
CA PHE A 64 1.17 -11.22 -12.22
C PHE A 64 0.11 -11.43 -13.29
N SER A 65 -0.35 -10.37 -13.94
CA SER A 65 -1.27 -10.43 -15.07
C SER A 65 -0.71 -11.28 -16.21
N TRP A 66 0.58 -11.12 -16.52
CA TRP A 66 1.29 -11.94 -17.50
C TRP A 66 1.41 -13.40 -17.05
N LEU A 67 1.71 -13.65 -15.78
CA LEU A 67 1.75 -15.01 -15.21
C LEU A 67 0.37 -15.68 -15.31
N GLN A 68 -0.72 -14.97 -15.01
CA GLN A 68 -2.08 -15.49 -15.15
C GLN A 68 -2.43 -15.79 -16.60
N TYR A 69 -2.06 -14.89 -17.53
CA TYR A 69 -2.25 -15.07 -18.96
C TYR A 69 -1.55 -16.35 -19.46
N ILE A 70 -0.26 -16.53 -19.13
CA ILE A 70 0.49 -17.72 -19.55
C ILE A 70 -0.01 -18.99 -18.87
N THR A 71 -0.39 -18.92 -17.59
CA THR A 71 -0.87 -20.09 -16.84
C THR A 71 -2.33 -20.42 -17.12
N ALA A 72 -3.03 -19.64 -17.96
CA ALA A 72 -4.47 -19.75 -18.22
C ALA A 72 -5.28 -19.86 -16.91
N GLY A 73 -4.91 -19.06 -15.89
CA GLY A 73 -5.56 -19.05 -14.58
C GLY A 73 -5.15 -20.17 -13.61
N LYS A 74 -4.42 -21.20 -14.04
CA LYS A 74 -4.05 -22.38 -13.21
C LYS A 74 -3.31 -22.01 -11.92
N PHE A 75 -2.55 -20.90 -11.91
CA PHE A 75 -1.86 -20.42 -10.71
C PHE A 75 -2.84 -20.14 -9.56
N VAL A 76 -3.96 -19.48 -9.87
CA VAL A 76 -5.00 -19.15 -8.89
C VAL A 76 -5.69 -20.42 -8.39
N ASP A 77 -5.97 -21.38 -9.28
CA ASP A 77 -6.59 -22.67 -8.93
C ASP A 77 -5.72 -23.50 -7.98
N VAL A 78 -4.39 -23.45 -8.14
CA VAL A 78 -3.44 -24.13 -7.23
C VAL A 78 -3.49 -23.51 -5.83
N ILE A 79 -3.54 -22.17 -5.73
CA ILE A 79 -3.66 -21.48 -4.44
C ILE A 79 -5.02 -21.78 -3.80
N ARG A 80 -6.09 -21.80 -4.59
CA ARG A 80 -7.46 -22.10 -4.13
C ARG A 80 -7.59 -23.55 -3.64
N SER A 81 -7.02 -24.51 -4.35
CA SER A 81 -7.07 -25.93 -3.99
C SER A 81 -6.23 -26.27 -2.75
N LYS A 82 -5.18 -25.48 -2.45
CA LYS A 82 -4.30 -25.68 -1.29
C LYS A 82 -4.58 -24.68 -0.16
N ARG A 83 -5.82 -24.64 0.35
CA ARG A 83 -6.25 -23.71 1.41
C ARG A 83 -5.31 -23.66 2.63
N ARG A 84 -4.77 -24.80 3.06
CA ARG A 84 -3.83 -24.86 4.19
C ARG A 84 -2.48 -24.18 3.92
N TRP A 85 -2.07 -23.98 2.68
CA TRP A 85 -0.80 -23.32 2.35
C TRP A 85 -0.94 -21.82 2.08
N GLN A 86 -2.17 -21.29 2.04
CA GLN A 86 -2.41 -19.90 1.65
C GLN A 86 -1.68 -18.88 2.55
N PRO A 87 -1.67 -18.98 3.91
CA PRO A 87 -0.91 -18.05 4.74
C PRO A 87 0.60 -18.06 4.48
N VAL A 88 1.18 -19.23 4.19
CA VAL A 88 2.61 -19.35 3.85
C VAL A 88 2.90 -18.70 2.50
N ILE A 89 2.06 -18.95 1.50
CA ILE A 89 2.19 -18.34 0.17
C ILE A 89 2.06 -16.81 0.30
N GLY A 90 1.10 -16.34 1.09
CA GLY A 90 0.93 -14.93 1.39
C GLY A 90 2.17 -14.30 2.02
N ALA A 91 2.73 -14.91 3.06
CA ALA A 91 3.95 -14.41 3.70
C ALA A 91 5.17 -14.40 2.76
N ILE A 92 5.31 -15.40 1.87
CA ILE A 92 6.36 -15.42 0.84
C ILE A 92 6.16 -14.29 -0.18
N MET A 93 4.92 -13.98 -0.54
CA MET A 93 4.62 -12.83 -1.40
C MET A 93 4.91 -11.52 -0.65
N GLY A 94 4.60 -11.44 0.66
CA GLY A 94 4.81 -10.28 1.51
C GLY A 94 6.28 -9.91 1.73
N ILE A 95 7.14 -10.90 2.02
CA ILE A 95 8.59 -10.68 2.26
C ILE A 95 9.32 -10.14 1.03
N THR A 96 8.70 -10.21 -0.15
CA THR A 96 9.29 -9.66 -1.38
C THR A 96 9.36 -8.13 -1.26
N PRO A 97 10.55 -7.50 -1.44
CA PRO A 97 10.68 -6.06 -1.41
C PRO A 97 9.76 -5.35 -2.42
N GLY A 98 9.32 -4.13 -2.10
CA GLY A 98 8.61 -3.27 -3.05
C GLY A 98 7.09 -3.40 -3.08
N CYS A 99 6.47 -3.84 -1.97
CA CYS A 99 5.01 -4.04 -1.73
C CYS A 99 4.21 -4.87 -2.77
N GLY A 100 4.82 -5.28 -3.89
CA GLY A 100 4.12 -5.85 -5.03
C GLY A 100 3.44 -7.18 -4.72
N GLY A 101 4.09 -8.07 -3.98
CA GLY A 101 3.50 -9.37 -3.64
C GLY A 101 2.27 -9.20 -2.73
N ALA A 102 2.29 -8.20 -1.84
CA ALA A 102 1.14 -7.86 -1.02
C ALA A 102 0.00 -7.25 -1.84
N ILE A 103 0.30 -6.38 -2.81
CA ILE A 103 -0.70 -5.81 -3.73
C ILE A 103 -1.39 -6.88 -4.57
N VAL A 104 -0.71 -7.97 -4.94
CA VAL A 104 -1.32 -9.10 -5.66
C VAL A 104 -2.31 -9.89 -4.78
N ILE A 105 -2.02 -10.03 -3.48
CA ILE A 105 -2.87 -10.80 -2.56
C ILE A 105 -4.19 -10.08 -2.27
N MET A 106 -4.23 -8.74 -2.24
CA MET A 106 -5.45 -8.01 -1.85
C MET A 106 -6.63 -8.22 -2.83
N PRO A 107 -6.46 -8.10 -4.17
CA PRO A 107 -7.51 -8.44 -5.12
C PRO A 107 -7.92 -9.92 -5.04
N MET A 108 -6.97 -10.83 -4.79
CA MET A 108 -7.29 -12.26 -4.63
C MET A 108 -8.18 -12.51 -3.41
N TYR A 109 -7.99 -11.75 -2.32
CA TYR A 109 -8.84 -11.83 -1.15
C TYR A 109 -10.25 -11.31 -1.46
N THR A 110 -10.35 -10.15 -2.10
CA THR A 110 -11.66 -9.57 -2.45
C THR A 110 -12.44 -10.43 -3.44
N ARG A 111 -11.74 -11.24 -4.25
CA ARG A 111 -12.33 -12.23 -5.17
C ARG A 111 -12.60 -13.60 -4.50
N GLY A 112 -12.35 -13.74 -3.21
CA GLY A 112 -12.59 -14.97 -2.45
C GLY A 112 -11.61 -16.11 -2.72
N PHE A 113 -10.47 -15.86 -3.36
CA PHE A 113 -9.47 -16.90 -3.67
C PHE A 113 -8.57 -17.24 -2.49
N VAL A 114 -8.31 -16.29 -1.60
CA VAL A 114 -7.47 -16.46 -0.40
C VAL A 114 -8.23 -16.08 0.86
N SER A 115 -7.82 -16.65 2.00
CA SER A 115 -8.42 -16.38 3.31
C SER A 115 -8.04 -15.01 3.89
N TYR A 116 -8.77 -14.57 4.91
CA TYR A 116 -8.39 -13.38 5.68
C TYR A 116 -7.05 -13.58 6.41
N GLY A 117 -6.78 -14.77 6.95
CA GLY A 117 -5.47 -15.08 7.54
C GLY A 117 -4.32 -14.98 6.54
N THR A 118 -4.57 -15.22 5.25
CA THR A 118 -3.58 -15.01 4.18
C THR A 118 -3.26 -13.54 3.97
N VAL A 119 -4.27 -12.66 4.00
CA VAL A 119 -4.08 -11.20 3.99
C VAL A 119 -3.21 -10.77 5.16
N ILE A 120 -3.56 -11.18 6.38
CA ILE A 120 -2.81 -10.83 7.59
C ILE A 120 -1.37 -11.34 7.53
N ALA A 121 -1.16 -12.59 7.09
CA ALA A 121 0.19 -13.14 6.95
C ALA A 121 1.05 -12.36 5.96
N THR A 122 0.43 -11.87 4.89
CA THR A 122 1.09 -11.11 3.83
C THR A 122 1.46 -9.71 4.32
N LEU A 123 0.53 -9.01 5.00
CA LEU A 123 0.75 -7.68 5.56
C LEU A 123 1.83 -7.70 6.65
N ILE A 124 1.78 -8.64 7.59
CA ILE A 124 2.81 -8.74 8.64
C ILE A 124 4.19 -9.05 8.06
N ALA A 125 4.26 -9.87 7.00
CA ALA A 125 5.53 -10.25 6.40
C ALA A 125 6.15 -9.15 5.52
N THR A 126 5.39 -8.09 5.17
CA THR A 126 5.85 -7.09 4.21
C THR A 126 6.61 -5.95 4.87
N LEU A 127 7.74 -5.59 4.26
CA LEU A 127 8.50 -4.38 4.61
C LEU A 127 8.36 -3.27 3.55
N GLY A 128 7.53 -3.50 2.53
CA GLY A 128 7.28 -2.54 1.45
C GLY A 128 8.58 -2.07 0.76
N ASP A 129 8.62 -0.79 0.43
CA ASP A 129 9.80 -0.15 -0.16
C ASP A 129 10.90 0.11 0.89
N ALA A 130 10.52 0.15 2.16
CA ALA A 130 11.43 0.36 3.28
C ALA A 130 12.45 -0.79 3.39
N ALA A 131 12.09 -1.99 2.91
CA ALA A 131 13.01 -3.11 2.74
C ALA A 131 14.27 -2.74 1.93
N PHE A 132 14.14 -1.92 0.89
CA PHE A 132 15.28 -1.50 0.08
C PHE A 132 16.24 -0.59 0.83
N VAL A 133 15.73 0.30 1.68
CA VAL A 133 16.55 1.18 2.53
C VAL A 133 17.38 0.35 3.50
N LEU A 134 16.74 -0.61 4.16
CA LEU A 134 17.42 -1.49 5.12
C LEU A 134 18.43 -2.42 4.44
N ILE A 135 18.13 -2.93 3.25
CA ILE A 135 19.07 -3.70 2.43
C ILE A 135 20.25 -2.81 1.99
N GLY A 136 19.99 -1.58 1.57
CA GLY A 136 21.03 -0.60 1.20
C GLY A 136 21.97 -0.29 2.37
N ALA A 137 21.42 -0.09 3.56
CA ALA A 137 22.21 0.07 4.79
C ALA A 137 23.07 -1.17 5.07
N ALA A 138 22.51 -2.38 4.93
CA ALA A 138 23.22 -3.64 5.13
C ALA A 138 24.32 -3.92 4.08
N LEU A 139 24.19 -3.38 2.86
CA LEU A 139 25.21 -3.49 1.82
C LEU A 139 26.39 -2.52 2.06
N THR A 140 26.10 -1.35 2.63
CA THR A 140 27.11 -0.33 2.94
C THR A 140 27.84 -0.61 4.26
N ASP A 141 27.12 -1.06 5.28
CA ASP A 141 27.66 -1.45 6.58
C ASP A 141 27.16 -2.85 6.99
N SER A 142 28.14 -3.74 7.19
CA SER A 142 27.90 -5.12 7.63
C SER A 142 27.19 -5.24 8.98
N SER A 143 27.25 -4.21 9.83
CA SER A 143 26.53 -4.16 11.11
C SER A 143 25.02 -4.31 10.91
N PHE A 144 24.46 -3.77 9.82
CA PHE A 144 23.03 -3.81 9.54
C PHE A 144 22.56 -5.10 8.86
N VAL A 145 23.46 -6.02 8.48
CA VAL A 145 23.08 -7.31 7.86
C VAL A 145 22.29 -8.18 8.84
N ALA A 146 22.76 -8.29 10.09
CA ALA A 146 22.10 -9.08 11.11
C ALA A 146 20.67 -8.57 11.44
N PRO A 147 20.45 -7.27 11.73
CA PRO A 147 19.10 -6.76 11.99
C PRO A 147 18.22 -6.80 10.74
N ALA A 148 18.77 -6.59 9.54
CA ALA A 148 18.01 -6.72 8.29
C ALA A 148 17.46 -8.14 8.11
N VAL A 149 18.30 -9.17 8.29
CA VAL A 149 17.84 -10.56 8.20
C VAL A 149 16.88 -10.90 9.33
N ALA A 150 17.18 -10.45 10.56
CA ALA A 150 16.36 -10.71 11.72
C ALA A 150 14.94 -10.17 11.55
N VAL A 151 14.78 -8.92 11.12
CA VAL A 151 13.44 -8.33 10.94
C VAL A 151 12.64 -9.06 9.86
N HIS A 152 13.25 -9.42 8.72
CA HIS A 152 12.55 -10.17 7.66
C HIS A 152 12.12 -11.56 8.13
N VAL A 153 12.99 -12.27 8.85
CA VAL A 153 12.67 -13.61 9.37
C VAL A 153 11.60 -13.54 10.46
N ILE A 154 11.71 -12.59 11.39
CA ILE A 154 10.71 -12.39 12.45
C ILE A 154 9.37 -12.03 11.84
N SER A 155 9.30 -11.06 10.92
CA SER A 155 8.08 -10.68 10.21
C SER A 155 7.48 -11.85 9.44
N PHE A 156 8.29 -12.62 8.71
CA PHE A 156 7.81 -13.80 8.00
C PHE A 156 7.20 -14.86 8.93
N VAL A 157 7.93 -15.25 9.98
CA VAL A 157 7.46 -16.28 10.93
C VAL A 157 6.22 -15.79 11.67
N THR A 158 6.19 -14.52 12.08
CA THR A 158 5.03 -13.89 12.72
C THR A 158 3.83 -13.88 11.78
N GLY A 159 4.03 -13.47 10.52
CA GLY A 159 2.95 -13.43 9.53
C GLY A 159 2.36 -14.82 9.30
N VAL A 160 3.20 -15.84 9.10
CA VAL A 160 2.72 -17.22 8.92
C VAL A 160 1.97 -17.71 10.15
N THR A 161 2.55 -17.58 11.34
CA THR A 161 1.94 -18.08 12.59
C THR A 161 0.64 -17.35 12.91
N TRP A 162 0.61 -16.02 12.78
CA TRP A 162 -0.56 -15.20 13.03
C TRP A 162 -1.64 -15.41 11.97
N GLY A 163 -1.28 -15.54 10.70
CA GLY A 163 -2.23 -15.87 9.63
C GLY A 163 -2.94 -17.21 9.85
N TYR A 164 -2.19 -18.25 10.27
CA TYR A 164 -2.81 -19.52 10.66
C TYR A 164 -3.69 -19.39 11.91
N LEU A 165 -3.30 -18.56 12.87
CA LEU A 165 -4.08 -18.30 14.07
C LEU A 165 -5.43 -17.63 13.71
N ILE A 166 -5.40 -16.60 12.85
CA ILE A 166 -6.60 -15.90 12.35
C ILE A 166 -7.55 -16.87 11.64
N ASP A 167 -7.02 -17.68 10.72
CA ASP A 167 -7.83 -18.68 10.00
C ASP A 167 -8.37 -19.76 10.94
N GLY A 168 -7.55 -20.22 11.90
CA GLY A 168 -7.92 -21.25 12.88
C GLY A 168 -8.99 -20.78 13.86
N MET A 169 -8.94 -19.53 14.30
CA MET A 169 -9.95 -18.90 15.16
C MET A 169 -11.21 -18.45 14.41
N SER A 170 -11.25 -18.68 13.08
CA SER A 170 -12.33 -18.21 12.21
C SER A 170 -12.57 -16.70 12.36
N ILE A 171 -11.49 -15.94 12.53
CA ILE A 171 -11.55 -14.47 12.56
C ILE A 171 -11.77 -14.00 11.12
N THR A 172 -12.80 -13.18 10.95
CA THR A 172 -13.13 -12.56 9.67
C THR A 172 -13.44 -11.07 9.91
N PRO A 173 -13.45 -10.22 8.89
CA PRO A 173 -13.85 -8.82 9.06
C PRO A 173 -15.27 -8.65 9.64
N GLN A 174 -16.15 -9.63 9.43
CA GLN A 174 -17.52 -9.63 9.95
C GLN A 174 -17.59 -10.17 11.40
N SER A 175 -16.69 -11.08 11.76
CA SER A 175 -16.51 -11.64 13.10
C SER A 175 -15.07 -11.43 13.59
N PRO A 176 -14.68 -10.19 13.88
CA PRO A 176 -13.29 -9.81 14.14
C PRO A 176 -12.72 -10.42 15.43
N LEU A 177 -13.59 -10.76 16.39
CA LEU A 177 -13.19 -11.41 17.64
C LEU A 177 -13.20 -12.95 17.55
N GLY A 178 -13.47 -13.52 16.37
CA GLY A 178 -13.48 -14.96 16.13
C GLY A 178 -14.85 -15.62 16.28
N GLY A 179 -14.97 -16.82 15.74
CA GLY A 179 -16.23 -17.56 15.57
C GLY A 179 -16.76 -18.30 16.82
N LEU A 180 -16.25 -18.01 18.02
CA LEU A 180 -16.63 -18.75 19.24
C LEU A 180 -18.05 -18.45 19.74
N LEU A 181 -18.69 -17.39 19.24
CA LEU A 181 -20.03 -16.97 19.66
C LEU A 181 -21.14 -17.16 18.61
N HIS A 182 -20.80 -17.57 17.39
CA HIS A 182 -21.79 -17.85 16.35
C HIS A 182 -21.62 -19.29 15.88
N SER A 183 -22.51 -20.15 16.38
CA SER A 183 -22.74 -21.48 15.82
C SER A 183 -22.97 -21.37 14.32
N SER A 184 -22.07 -21.97 13.56
CA SER A 184 -22.30 -22.60 12.27
C SER A 184 -23.46 -22.01 11.44
N GLU A 185 -23.24 -20.87 10.81
CA GLU A 185 -23.60 -20.80 9.41
C GLU A 185 -22.28 -20.99 8.65
N PRO A 186 -22.08 -22.11 7.92
CA PRO A 186 -21.07 -22.07 6.87
C PRO A 186 -21.40 -20.85 6.03
N ALA A 187 -20.39 -20.04 5.73
CA ALA A 187 -20.50 -19.04 4.69
C ALA A 187 -21.29 -19.70 3.55
N LYS A 188 -22.42 -19.11 3.16
CA LYS A 188 -23.13 -19.56 1.97
C LYS A 188 -22.08 -19.66 0.88
N ASP A 189 -21.68 -20.90 0.59
CA ASP A 189 -21.20 -21.27 -0.71
C ASP A 189 -22.30 -20.78 -1.62
N GLN A 190 -22.10 -19.62 -2.27
CA GLN A 190 -22.96 -19.22 -3.35
C GLN A 190 -22.92 -20.39 -4.33
N GLU A 191 -24.08 -21.02 -4.48
CA GLU A 191 -24.28 -22.23 -5.26
C GLU A 191 -23.72 -22.05 -6.66
N ILE A 192 -22.55 -22.63 -6.91
CA ILE A 192 -22.11 -23.01 -8.26
C ILE A 192 -21.80 -24.50 -8.20
N SER A 193 -22.83 -25.30 -7.96
CA SER A 193 -22.75 -26.76 -8.12
C SER A 193 -24.09 -27.38 -8.51
N LYS A 194 -24.85 -26.73 -9.39
CA LYS A 194 -25.88 -27.40 -10.20
C LYS A 194 -25.96 -26.77 -11.58
N LEU A 195 -25.09 -27.24 -12.46
CA LEU A 195 -25.36 -27.36 -13.89
C LEU A 195 -24.47 -28.50 -14.39
N GLY A 196 -24.95 -29.72 -14.14
CA GLY A 196 -24.66 -30.81 -15.06
C GLY A 196 -25.48 -30.56 -16.33
N ASP A 197 -24.82 -30.77 -17.47
CA ASP A 197 -25.40 -30.93 -18.81
C ASP A 197 -26.53 -29.96 -19.22
N SER A 198 -26.15 -28.82 -19.78
CA SER A 198 -26.94 -28.19 -20.85
C SER A 198 -26.10 -27.17 -21.61
N GLU A 199 -26.21 -27.19 -22.94
CA GLU A 199 -25.51 -26.39 -23.97
C GLU A 199 -25.65 -24.85 -23.87
N ASP A 200 -25.98 -24.31 -22.69
CA ASP A 200 -26.41 -22.92 -22.50
C ASP A 200 -25.41 -22.08 -21.66
N THR A 201 -24.14 -22.49 -21.66
CA THR A 201 -23.08 -21.73 -20.97
C THR A 201 -22.61 -20.52 -21.79
N GLN A 202 -22.87 -20.49 -23.11
CA GLN A 202 -22.46 -19.37 -23.98
C GLN A 202 -23.38 -18.15 -23.90
N THR A 203 -24.66 -18.32 -23.56
CA THR A 203 -25.67 -17.25 -23.59
C THR A 203 -25.66 -16.37 -22.34
N VAL A 204 -25.16 -16.87 -21.21
CA VAL A 204 -25.04 -16.10 -19.95
C VAL A 204 -23.84 -15.13 -19.98
N PHE A 205 -22.81 -15.41 -20.80
CA PHE A 205 -21.66 -14.50 -20.98
C PHE A 205 -21.98 -13.28 -21.86
N ASP A 206 -23.03 -13.33 -22.68
CA ASP A 206 -23.40 -12.22 -23.56
C ASP A 206 -24.28 -11.14 -22.89
N ASP A 207 -24.84 -11.43 -21.70
CA ASP A 207 -25.75 -10.52 -20.96
C ASP A 207 -25.05 -9.74 -19.82
N LEU A 208 -23.73 -9.92 -19.68
CA LEU A 208 -22.92 -9.14 -18.75
C LEU A 208 -22.48 -7.86 -19.44
N GLY A 209 -22.87 -6.72 -18.87
CA GLY A 209 -22.67 -5.39 -19.45
C GLY A 209 -21.22 -5.14 -19.86
N ARG A 210 -20.96 -5.20 -21.17
CA ARG A 210 -19.73 -4.76 -21.82
C ARG A 210 -19.55 -3.26 -21.57
N GLU A 211 -18.31 -2.79 -21.39
CA GLU A 211 -18.05 -1.35 -21.38
C GLU A 211 -18.60 -0.76 -22.70
N GLU A 212 -19.43 0.29 -22.62
CA GLU A 212 -19.91 0.96 -23.82
C GLU A 212 -18.71 1.46 -24.64
N GLU A 213 -18.52 0.92 -25.85
CA GLU A 213 -17.41 1.19 -26.77
C GLU A 213 -17.36 2.65 -27.31
N SER A 214 -18.01 3.59 -26.63
CA SER A 214 -18.09 4.98 -27.08
C SER A 214 -18.01 6.00 -25.94
N GLY A 215 -17.08 6.94 -26.09
CA GLY A 215 -16.93 8.11 -25.23
C GLY A 215 -15.50 8.63 -25.14
N PRO A 216 -15.32 9.89 -24.72
CA PRO A 216 -13.99 10.48 -24.54
C PRO A 216 -13.15 9.77 -23.46
N GLY A 217 -13.79 9.22 -22.42
CA GLY A 217 -13.11 8.41 -21.40
C GLY A 217 -12.55 7.09 -21.95
N TYR A 218 -13.30 6.40 -22.81
CA TYR A 218 -12.84 5.18 -23.46
C TYR A 218 -11.63 5.45 -24.37
N PHE A 219 -11.69 6.53 -25.17
CA PHE A 219 -10.57 6.96 -26.02
C PHE A 219 -9.32 7.31 -25.22
N LEU A 220 -9.47 8.07 -24.13
CA LEU A 220 -8.35 8.46 -23.25
C LEU A 220 -7.73 7.24 -22.55
N LEU A 221 -8.55 6.29 -22.09
CA LEU A 221 -8.06 5.05 -21.48
C LEU A 221 -7.32 4.17 -22.52
N HIS A 222 -7.92 3.97 -23.70
CA HIS A 222 -7.43 3.09 -24.76
C HIS A 222 -6.26 3.64 -25.57
N GLN A 223 -5.98 4.94 -25.50
CA GLN A 223 -4.78 5.53 -26.11
C GLN A 223 -3.76 5.99 -25.06
N GLY A 224 -4.23 6.46 -23.90
CA GLY A 224 -3.39 6.95 -22.81
C GLY A 224 -2.57 5.86 -22.12
N TYR A 225 -3.08 4.61 -22.06
CA TYR A 225 -2.34 3.52 -21.42
C TYR A 225 -0.99 3.24 -22.09
N THR A 226 -0.89 3.39 -23.43
CA THR A 226 0.37 3.18 -24.16
C THR A 226 1.42 4.20 -23.74
N LEU A 227 1.05 5.48 -23.69
CA LEU A 227 1.94 6.55 -23.24
C LEU A 227 2.35 6.34 -21.78
N TRP A 228 1.39 5.97 -20.94
CA TRP A 228 1.65 5.66 -19.53
C TRP A 228 2.62 4.50 -19.35
N TRP A 229 2.48 3.40 -20.11
CA TRP A 229 3.43 2.27 -20.06
C TRP A 229 4.83 2.64 -20.55
N ILE A 230 4.96 3.52 -21.56
CA ILE A 230 6.27 4.02 -21.99
C ILE A 230 6.94 4.80 -20.85
N VAL A 231 6.22 5.75 -20.23
CA VAL A 231 6.74 6.54 -19.11
C VAL A 231 7.06 5.65 -17.91
N THR A 232 6.20 4.68 -17.60
CA THR A 232 6.39 3.71 -16.51
C THR A 232 7.61 2.82 -16.75
N SER A 233 7.83 2.36 -17.99
CA SER A 233 9.00 1.54 -18.33
C SER A 233 10.31 2.32 -18.18
N ILE A 234 10.33 3.58 -18.63
CA ILE A 234 11.48 4.47 -18.43
C ILE A 234 11.66 4.76 -16.93
N GLY A 235 10.57 5.05 -16.22
CA GLY A 235 10.55 5.30 -14.78
C GLY A 235 11.10 4.12 -13.98
N LEU A 236 10.74 2.88 -14.34
CA LEU A 236 11.24 1.68 -13.70
C LEU A 236 12.77 1.56 -13.82
N VAL A 237 13.33 1.85 -15.01
CA VAL A 237 14.78 1.85 -15.20
C VAL A 237 15.44 2.84 -14.25
N PHE A 238 14.92 4.07 -14.15
CA PHE A 238 15.48 5.07 -13.24
C PHE A 238 15.22 4.75 -11.77
N ALA A 239 14.09 4.16 -11.42
CA ALA A 239 13.81 3.74 -10.05
C ALA A 239 14.78 2.65 -9.58
N VAL A 240 15.08 1.67 -10.44
CA VAL A 240 16.12 0.67 -10.17
C VAL A 240 17.50 1.34 -10.05
N LEU A 241 17.82 2.30 -10.92
CA LEU A 241 19.08 3.06 -10.81
C LEU A 241 19.17 3.88 -9.52
N LEU A 242 18.07 4.51 -9.08
CA LEU A 242 18.00 5.24 -7.81
C LEU A 242 18.25 4.32 -6.61
N LEU A 243 17.69 3.10 -6.62
CA LEU A 243 17.97 2.10 -5.60
C LEU A 243 19.46 1.71 -5.59
N VAL A 244 20.06 1.52 -6.76
CA VAL A 244 21.50 1.20 -6.87
C VAL A 244 22.37 2.36 -6.39
N TRP A 245 22.04 3.61 -6.73
CA TRP A 245 22.81 4.77 -6.29
C TRP A 245 22.67 5.02 -4.80
N SER A 246 21.45 4.95 -4.26
CA SER A 246 21.19 5.05 -2.82
C SER A 246 21.85 3.93 -2.02
N SER A 247 22.00 2.74 -2.61
CA SER A 247 22.77 1.64 -2.00
C SER A 247 24.29 1.88 -2.01
N GLN A 248 24.82 2.74 -2.88
CA GLN A 248 26.26 3.02 -2.97
C GLN A 248 26.66 4.23 -2.13
N ASP A 249 25.74 5.17 -1.93
CA ASP A 249 25.93 6.39 -1.18
C ASP A 249 24.68 6.65 -0.33
N PRO A 250 24.76 6.45 1.01
CA PRO A 250 23.64 6.70 1.92
C PRO A 250 23.16 8.16 1.94
N ASP A 251 24.03 9.10 1.57
CA ASP A 251 23.70 10.53 1.49
C ASP A 251 23.17 10.92 0.10
N PHE A 252 23.01 9.96 -0.81
CA PHE A 252 22.45 10.21 -2.13
C PHE A 252 20.96 10.57 -2.01
N GLU A 253 20.68 11.86 -2.15
CA GLU A 253 19.32 12.37 -2.25
C GLU A 253 19.03 12.94 -3.65
N LEU A 254 17.87 12.60 -4.18
CA LEU A 254 17.41 13.13 -5.46
C LEU A 254 17.01 14.61 -5.30
N SER A 255 17.97 15.52 -5.50
CA SER A 255 17.69 16.96 -5.48
C SER A 255 16.64 17.37 -6.50
N ILE A 256 15.73 18.28 -6.11
CA ILE A 256 14.71 18.81 -7.02
C ILE A 256 15.39 19.78 -7.98
N LYS A 257 15.49 19.36 -9.25
CA LYS A 257 15.92 20.24 -10.35
C LYS A 257 14.81 20.26 -11.40
N TYR A 258 14.53 21.44 -11.95
CA TYR A 258 13.49 21.58 -12.97
C TYR A 258 14.02 21.52 -14.41
N ASN A 259 15.35 21.54 -14.59
CA ASN A 259 15.97 21.47 -15.92
C ASN A 259 15.98 20.01 -16.45
N PRO A 260 15.20 19.68 -17.50
CA PRO A 260 15.07 18.31 -18.01
C PRO A 260 16.35 17.78 -18.67
N PHE A 261 17.33 18.64 -18.97
CA PHE A 261 18.61 18.22 -19.56
C PHE A 261 19.64 17.81 -18.50
N THR A 262 19.31 17.95 -17.21
CA THR A 262 20.12 17.44 -16.10
C THR A 262 19.56 16.10 -15.64
N LEU A 263 20.41 15.19 -15.15
CA LEU A 263 19.97 13.87 -14.67
C LEU A 263 18.85 13.97 -13.62
N HIS A 264 19.06 14.76 -12.56
CA HIS A 264 18.07 14.95 -11.49
C HIS A 264 16.76 15.57 -12.01
N GLY A 265 16.85 16.53 -12.95
CA GLY A 265 15.66 17.14 -13.50
C GLY A 265 14.91 16.26 -14.48
N PHE A 266 15.62 15.45 -15.27
CA PHE A 266 15.02 14.43 -16.12
C PHE A 266 14.22 13.42 -15.29
N ILE A 267 14.81 12.90 -14.21
CA ILE A 267 14.15 11.97 -13.29
C ILE A 267 12.93 12.64 -12.63
N THR A 268 13.06 13.89 -12.18
CA THR A 268 11.94 14.66 -11.60
C THR A 268 10.78 14.77 -12.59
N TRP A 269 11.05 15.11 -13.86
CA TRP A 269 10.02 15.20 -14.90
C TRP A 269 9.36 13.85 -15.21
N ILE A 270 10.11 12.74 -15.21
CA ILE A 270 9.52 11.40 -15.34
C ILE A 270 8.50 11.15 -14.23
N GLY A 271 8.87 11.44 -12.98
CA GLY A 271 7.97 11.28 -11.83
C GLY A 271 6.71 12.14 -11.96
N LEU A 272 6.86 13.43 -12.29
CA LEU A 272 5.74 14.35 -12.45
C LEU A 272 4.80 13.97 -13.59
N ILE A 273 5.35 13.62 -14.76
CA ILE A 273 4.57 13.19 -15.93
C ILE A 273 3.86 11.87 -15.60
N GLY A 274 4.56 10.93 -14.98
CA GLY A 274 4.03 9.63 -14.61
C GLY A 274 2.84 9.72 -13.64
N THR A 275 2.98 10.50 -12.56
CA THR A 275 1.88 10.75 -11.62
C THR A 275 0.73 11.47 -12.31
N THR A 276 1.00 12.48 -13.13
CA THR A 276 -0.04 13.22 -13.85
C THR A 276 -0.82 12.30 -14.80
N LEU A 277 -0.13 11.45 -15.57
CA LEU A 277 -0.78 10.47 -16.44
C LEU A 277 -1.61 9.46 -15.64
N SER A 278 -1.12 9.03 -14.47
CA SER A 278 -1.86 8.12 -13.58
C SER A 278 -3.14 8.76 -13.07
N ILE A 279 -3.10 10.03 -12.67
CA ILE A 279 -4.30 10.79 -12.27
C ILE A 279 -5.27 10.93 -13.44
N ILE A 280 -4.78 11.24 -14.65
CA ILE A 280 -5.62 11.35 -15.85
C ILE A 280 -6.29 10.01 -16.15
N LEU A 281 -5.55 8.90 -16.12
CA LEU A 281 -6.10 7.56 -16.35
C LEU A 281 -7.14 7.18 -15.30
N TYR A 282 -6.88 7.46 -14.03
CA TYR A 282 -7.82 7.23 -12.95
C TYR A 282 -9.10 8.07 -13.10
N LEU A 283 -8.97 9.38 -13.35
CA LEU A 283 -10.11 10.27 -13.57
C LEU A 283 -10.95 9.89 -14.81
N SER A 284 -10.34 9.25 -15.80
CA SER A 284 -11.00 8.83 -17.04
C SER A 284 -11.83 7.55 -16.88
N GLN A 285 -11.70 6.84 -15.76
CA GLN A 285 -12.49 5.63 -15.47
C GLN A 285 -13.94 6.03 -15.12
N LYS A 286 -14.93 5.44 -15.79
CA LYS A 286 -16.37 5.72 -15.54
C LYS A 286 -16.87 5.03 -14.26
N THR A 287 -16.29 3.91 -13.85
CA THR A 287 -16.71 3.12 -12.69
C THR A 287 -15.67 3.19 -11.58
N TRP A 288 -15.78 4.21 -10.74
CA TRP A 288 -14.88 4.45 -9.62
C TRP A 288 -14.97 3.39 -8.49
N ILE A 289 -16.03 2.55 -8.50
CA ILE A 289 -16.47 1.75 -7.33
C ILE A 289 -17.03 0.35 -7.71
N ARG A 290 -17.19 -0.03 -8.98
CA ARG A 290 -17.93 -1.26 -9.35
C ARG A 290 -17.02 -2.44 -9.73
N ASP A 291 -17.35 -3.60 -9.15
CA ASP A 291 -16.71 -4.90 -9.34
C ASP A 291 -16.36 -5.23 -10.80
N ASP A 292 -15.15 -5.77 -10.96
CA ASP A 292 -14.85 -6.71 -12.04
C ASP A 292 -15.73 -7.96 -11.84
N THR A 293 -16.95 -7.93 -12.35
CA THR A 293 -17.80 -9.13 -12.45
C THR A 293 -17.01 -10.21 -13.22
N GLU A 294 -17.18 -11.50 -12.87
CA GLU A 294 -16.47 -12.66 -13.47
C GLU A 294 -16.45 -12.67 -15.02
N ALA A 295 -17.38 -11.96 -15.68
CA ALA A 295 -17.38 -11.72 -17.12
C ALA A 295 -16.11 -11.05 -17.66
N SER A 296 -15.54 -10.08 -16.96
CA SER A 296 -14.35 -9.36 -17.44
C SER A 296 -13.09 -10.24 -17.37
N ILE A 297 -13.11 -11.32 -16.58
CA ILE A 297 -12.01 -12.29 -16.47
C ILE A 297 -11.92 -13.14 -17.75
N GLY A 298 -13.06 -13.45 -18.38
CA GLY A 298 -13.12 -14.17 -19.65
C GLY A 298 -12.35 -13.43 -20.75
N ASP A 299 -12.63 -12.14 -20.97
CA ASP A 299 -11.94 -11.34 -21.99
C ASP A 299 -10.47 -11.03 -21.63
N LYS A 300 -10.16 -10.90 -20.33
CA LYS A 300 -8.78 -10.69 -19.81
C LYS A 300 -7.83 -11.84 -20.15
N LEU A 301 -8.31 -13.09 -20.17
CA LEU A 301 -7.46 -14.26 -20.44
C LEU A 301 -7.09 -14.43 -21.91
N TYR A 302 -7.83 -13.81 -22.84
CA TYR A 302 -7.61 -14.00 -24.29
C TYR A 302 -6.96 -12.81 -25.01
N SER A 303 -6.87 -11.62 -24.38
CA SER A 303 -6.29 -10.41 -25.00
C SER A 303 -5.18 -9.77 -24.15
N MET A 304 -3.95 -9.78 -24.69
CA MET A 304 -2.80 -9.07 -24.11
C MET A 304 -3.03 -7.56 -24.01
N ARG A 305 -3.77 -6.97 -24.95
CA ARG A 305 -4.08 -5.54 -24.96
C ARG A 305 -4.98 -5.17 -23.79
N GLU A 306 -6.01 -5.98 -23.56
CA GLU A 306 -6.96 -5.75 -22.46
C GLU A 306 -6.26 -5.91 -21.10
N THR A 307 -5.40 -6.93 -20.99
CA THR A 307 -4.56 -7.15 -19.80
C THR A 307 -3.69 -5.93 -19.47
N LEU A 308 -3.08 -5.29 -20.47
CA LEU A 308 -2.25 -4.10 -20.29
C LEU A 308 -3.05 -2.85 -19.89
N ILE A 309 -4.25 -2.67 -20.45
CA ILE A 309 -5.14 -1.55 -20.12
C ILE A 309 -5.62 -1.69 -18.69
N HIS A 310 -6.08 -2.88 -18.30
CA HIS A 310 -6.55 -3.15 -16.95
C HIS A 310 -5.42 -3.00 -15.92
N SER A 311 -4.24 -3.55 -16.18
CA SER A 311 -3.09 -3.41 -15.29
C SER A 311 -2.68 -1.94 -15.10
N ALA A 312 -2.70 -1.14 -16.17
CA ALA A 312 -2.46 0.31 -16.07
C ALA A 312 -3.56 1.02 -15.26
N SER A 313 -4.82 0.65 -15.46
CA SER A 313 -5.97 1.20 -14.74
C SER A 313 -5.91 0.90 -13.24
N GLU A 314 -5.62 -0.35 -12.85
CA GLU A 314 -5.46 -0.76 -11.45
C GLU A 314 -4.26 -0.05 -10.80
N THR A 315 -3.16 0.08 -11.52
CA THR A 315 -1.98 0.79 -11.01
C THR A 315 -2.27 2.28 -10.84
N ALA A 316 -2.88 2.94 -11.83
CA ALA A 316 -3.22 4.36 -11.78
C ALA A 316 -4.15 4.68 -10.60
N PHE A 317 -5.09 3.78 -10.29
CA PHE A 317 -5.91 3.84 -9.11
C PHE A 317 -5.07 3.81 -7.81
N VAL A 318 -4.09 2.90 -7.70
CA VAL A 318 -3.17 2.84 -6.55
C VAL A 318 -2.35 4.13 -6.44
N THR A 319 -1.76 4.61 -7.54
CA THR A 319 -0.96 5.84 -7.57
C THR A 319 -1.70 7.06 -7.03
N PHE A 320 -2.98 7.23 -7.37
CA PHE A 320 -3.78 8.35 -6.89
C PHE A 320 -3.89 8.36 -5.35
N TRP A 321 -4.11 7.20 -4.75
CA TRP A 321 -4.26 7.08 -3.30
C TRP A 321 -2.92 7.16 -2.57
N VAL A 322 -1.85 6.55 -3.11
CA VAL A 322 -0.48 6.69 -2.60
C VAL A 322 -0.06 8.16 -2.60
N MET A 323 -0.26 8.87 -3.70
CA MET A 323 0.00 10.32 -3.78
C MET A 323 -0.81 11.10 -2.74
N SER A 324 -2.10 10.77 -2.58
CA SER A 324 -2.96 11.44 -1.59
C SER A 324 -2.45 11.21 -0.16
N ALA A 325 -2.00 9.99 0.14
CA ALA A 325 -1.44 9.66 1.45
C ALA A 325 -0.12 10.40 1.72
N TYR A 326 0.80 10.45 0.74
CA TYR A 326 2.04 11.23 0.84
C TYR A 326 1.75 12.70 1.11
N LEU A 327 0.84 13.30 0.35
CA LEU A 327 0.46 14.70 0.57
C LEU A 327 -0.13 14.92 1.97
N ILE A 328 -1.03 14.06 2.44
CA ILE A 328 -1.62 14.18 3.78
C ILE A 328 -0.54 14.08 4.85
N PHE A 329 0.38 13.12 4.72
CA PHE A 329 1.46 12.90 5.66
C PHE A 329 2.43 14.09 5.70
N GLU A 330 2.97 14.48 4.55
CA GLU A 330 3.91 15.59 4.41
C GLU A 330 3.30 16.92 4.85
N PHE A 331 2.04 17.20 4.48
CA PHE A 331 1.36 18.39 4.98
C PHE A 331 1.16 18.32 6.49
N THR A 332 0.83 17.15 7.05
CA THR A 332 0.69 17.00 8.51
C THR A 332 2.01 17.31 9.22
N MET A 333 3.14 16.81 8.72
CA MET A 333 4.47 17.15 9.25
C MET A 333 4.80 18.63 9.09
N LEU A 334 4.55 19.19 7.90
CA LEU A 334 4.81 20.60 7.61
C LEU A 334 4.01 21.56 8.51
N PHE A 335 2.72 21.29 8.72
CA PHE A 335 1.85 22.12 9.56
C PHE A 335 2.06 21.92 11.06
N SER A 336 2.47 20.72 11.49
CA SER A 336 2.75 20.44 12.91
C SER A 336 4.11 20.95 13.36
N GLY A 337 5.02 21.26 12.43
CA GLY A 337 6.37 21.71 12.74
C GLY A 337 7.23 20.65 13.43
N THR A 338 6.75 19.41 13.53
CA THR A 338 7.50 18.29 14.11
C THR A 338 8.50 17.78 13.09
N ASN A 339 9.78 17.74 13.46
CA ASN A 339 10.80 17.13 12.62
C ASN A 339 10.90 15.62 12.92
N GLU A 340 11.42 14.83 11.98
CA GLU A 340 11.64 13.39 12.16
C GLU A 340 12.50 13.09 13.42
N ALA A 341 13.43 14.00 13.74
CA ALA A 341 14.28 13.94 14.91
C ALA A 341 13.53 14.14 16.25
N ASP A 342 12.37 14.82 16.26
CA ASP A 342 11.57 15.00 17.48
C ASP A 342 10.77 13.74 17.82
N LEU A 343 10.39 12.94 16.80
CA LEU A 343 9.83 11.60 17.00
C LEU A 343 10.87 10.62 17.57
N ALA A 344 12.14 10.77 17.17
CA ALA A 344 13.26 9.95 17.62
C ALA A 344 13.63 10.11 19.11
N LYS A 345 13.27 11.22 19.78
CA LYS A 345 13.59 11.43 21.21
C LYS A 345 12.97 10.43 22.17
N TYR A 346 11.93 9.70 21.75
CA TYR A 346 11.27 8.65 22.51
C TYR A 346 11.66 7.25 22.01
N GLY A 347 12.80 7.12 21.31
CA GLY A 347 13.15 5.94 20.52
C GLY A 347 13.62 4.69 21.28
N ASP A 348 13.68 4.72 22.62
CA ASP A 348 13.98 3.53 23.42
C ASP A 348 12.95 3.25 24.53
N GLY A 349 12.81 1.97 24.88
CA GLY A 349 11.90 1.45 25.90
C GLY A 349 10.48 1.14 25.42
N ILE A 350 9.59 0.87 26.37
CA ILE A 350 8.18 0.46 26.12
C ILE A 350 7.44 1.50 25.27
N ILE A 351 7.69 2.79 25.54
CA ILE A 351 7.05 3.89 24.81
C ILE A 351 7.46 3.86 23.34
N ALA A 352 8.74 3.59 23.04
CA ALA A 352 9.24 3.47 21.67
C ALA A 352 8.53 2.35 20.91
N VAL A 353 8.43 1.16 21.52
CA VAL A 353 7.75 0.00 20.91
C VAL A 353 6.29 0.31 20.62
N VAL A 354 5.59 0.89 21.60
CA VAL A 354 4.18 1.26 21.44
C VAL A 354 4.02 2.30 20.33
N VAL A 355 4.75 3.40 20.40
CA VAL A 355 4.68 4.48 19.39
C VAL A 355 5.02 3.93 18.01
N ALA A 356 6.07 3.12 17.88
CA ALA A 356 6.48 2.51 16.62
C ALA A 356 5.42 1.58 16.03
N SER A 357 4.73 0.78 16.86
CA SER A 357 3.56 0.00 16.41
C SER A 357 2.40 0.89 15.96
N PHE A 358 2.08 1.96 16.70
CA PHE A 358 1.00 2.88 16.31
C PHE A 358 1.33 3.68 15.04
N ILE A 359 2.59 4.05 14.82
CA ILE A 359 3.04 4.65 13.56
C ILE A 359 2.82 3.68 12.39
N GLY A 360 2.96 2.37 12.62
CA GLY A 360 2.65 1.33 11.62
C GLY A 360 1.18 1.29 11.19
N LEU A 361 0.24 1.83 11.99
CA LEU A 361 -1.17 1.95 11.57
C LEU A 361 -1.37 2.96 10.44
N ILE A 362 -0.41 3.85 10.20
CA ILE A 362 -0.48 4.86 9.15
C ILE A 362 -0.13 4.16 7.83
N PRO A 363 -1.09 4.05 6.89
CA PRO A 363 -0.84 3.37 5.63
C PRO A 363 0.17 4.11 4.77
N GLY A 364 1.01 3.33 4.10
CA GLY A 364 2.05 3.82 3.19
C GLY A 364 3.45 3.40 3.63
N CYS A 365 4.42 3.46 2.70
CA CYS A 365 5.79 3.10 3.03
C CYS A 365 6.55 4.19 3.82
N GLY A 366 6.13 5.45 3.75
CA GLY A 366 6.78 6.60 4.42
C GLY A 366 7.02 6.41 5.92
N PRO A 367 5.99 6.11 6.74
CA PRO A 367 6.16 5.86 8.17
C PRO A 367 7.15 4.72 8.48
N GLN A 368 7.26 3.72 7.60
CA GLN A 368 8.21 2.60 7.74
C GLN A 368 9.63 2.98 7.34
N ILE A 369 9.78 3.77 6.27
CA ILE A 369 11.08 4.33 5.86
C ILE A 369 11.64 5.20 6.98
N ILE A 370 10.82 6.04 7.61
CA ILE A 370 11.24 6.87 8.74
C ILE A 370 11.71 6.00 9.91
N ALA A 371 10.98 4.93 10.24
CA ALA A 371 11.38 4.01 11.31
C ALA A 371 12.71 3.31 10.99
N ILE A 372 12.90 2.82 9.76
CA ILE A 372 14.16 2.19 9.32
C ILE A 372 15.32 3.19 9.33
N THR A 373 15.11 4.39 8.78
CA THR A 373 16.13 5.44 8.77
C THR A 373 16.50 5.88 10.19
N ALA A 374 15.51 5.97 11.09
CA ALA A 374 15.75 6.24 12.50
C ALA A 374 16.58 5.11 13.15
N TYR A 375 16.28 3.85 12.84
CA TYR A 375 17.06 2.71 13.32
C TYR A 375 18.51 2.75 12.80
N THR A 376 18.73 3.02 11.51
CA THR A 376 20.08 3.10 10.92
C THR A 376 20.89 4.28 11.42
N LYS A 377 20.24 5.26 12.06
CA LYS A 377 20.87 6.41 12.72
C LYS A 377 20.98 6.23 14.24
N ASP A 378 20.79 5.01 14.75
CA ASP A 378 20.79 4.66 16.18
C ASP A 378 19.77 5.45 17.01
N LEU A 379 18.68 5.91 16.39
CA LEU A 379 17.65 6.72 17.05
C LEU A 379 16.54 5.88 17.67
N ILE A 380 16.23 4.72 17.11
CA ILE A 380 15.26 3.77 17.69
C ILE A 380 15.89 2.41 17.92
N SER A 381 15.40 1.66 18.91
CA SER A 381 15.88 0.31 19.20
C SER A 381 15.33 -0.75 18.22
N PHE A 382 16.05 -1.87 18.06
CA PHE A 382 15.62 -2.98 17.20
C PHE A 382 14.21 -3.52 17.57
N PRO A 383 13.83 -3.68 18.85
CA PRO A 383 12.46 -4.06 19.21
C PRO A 383 11.39 -3.09 18.69
N ALA A 384 11.66 -1.78 18.71
CA ALA A 384 10.76 -0.77 18.17
C ALA A 384 10.68 -0.86 16.63
N LEU A 385 11.82 -1.07 15.96
CA LEU A 385 11.86 -1.33 14.52
C LEU A 385 11.02 -2.57 14.14
N ALA A 386 11.22 -3.69 14.82
CA ALA A 386 10.50 -4.93 14.55
C ALA A 386 9.00 -4.77 14.80
N ALA A 387 8.61 -4.03 15.84
CA ALA A 387 7.21 -3.73 16.12
C ALA A 387 6.58 -2.84 15.04
N ASN A 388 7.31 -1.84 14.53
CA ASN A 388 6.84 -1.06 13.38
C ASN A 388 6.71 -1.93 12.14
N ALA A 389 7.70 -2.76 11.84
CA ALA A 389 7.71 -3.62 10.66
C ALA A 389 6.57 -4.64 10.63
N ILE A 390 6.20 -5.22 11.79
CA ILE A 390 5.07 -6.16 11.90
C ILE A 390 3.72 -5.43 11.79
N SER A 391 3.63 -4.22 12.33
CA SER A 391 2.37 -3.46 12.36
C SER A 391 2.07 -2.72 11.06
N GLN A 392 3.06 -2.58 10.18
CA GLN A 392 2.93 -1.77 8.98
C GLN A 392 2.31 -2.58 7.84
N ASP A 393 1.18 -2.10 7.33
CA ASP A 393 0.46 -2.73 6.24
C ASP A 393 0.99 -2.31 4.84
N GLY A 394 1.83 -1.26 4.80
CA GLY A 394 2.44 -0.72 3.57
C GLY A 394 1.41 -0.18 2.57
N ASP A 395 1.83 0.05 1.32
CA ASP A 395 0.91 0.55 0.26
C ASP A 395 -0.14 -0.50 -0.17
N ALA A 396 0.06 -1.76 0.21
CA ALA A 396 -0.89 -2.83 -0.06
C ALA A 396 -2.22 -2.64 0.69
N LEU A 397 -2.26 -1.84 1.77
CA LEU A 397 -3.52 -1.54 2.44
C LEU A 397 -4.48 -0.73 1.56
N PHE A 398 -3.98 0.12 0.65
CA PHE A 398 -4.84 0.99 -0.16
C PHE A 398 -5.81 0.23 -1.08
N PRO A 399 -5.37 -0.76 -1.88
CA PRO A 399 -6.29 -1.63 -2.63
C PRO A 399 -7.36 -2.29 -1.75
N LEU A 400 -6.97 -2.79 -0.57
CA LEU A 400 -7.89 -3.45 0.35
C LEU A 400 -8.88 -2.44 0.98
N LEU A 401 -8.42 -1.25 1.33
CA LEU A 401 -9.24 -0.19 1.91
C LEU A 401 -10.35 0.21 0.95
N VAL A 402 -10.06 0.30 -0.34
CA VAL A 402 -11.08 0.70 -1.31
C VAL A 402 -12.04 -0.42 -1.65
N ARG A 403 -11.56 -1.66 -1.83
CA ARG A 403 -12.43 -2.79 -2.20
C ARG A 403 -13.19 -3.38 -1.00
N HIS A 404 -12.60 -3.38 0.20
CA HIS A 404 -13.21 -3.95 1.39
C HIS A 404 -12.78 -3.20 2.67
N ARG A 405 -13.31 -1.98 2.85
CA ARG A 405 -13.03 -1.07 3.99
C ARG A 405 -12.98 -1.74 5.35
N LEU A 406 -13.96 -2.60 5.65
CA LEU A 406 -14.06 -3.29 6.93
C LEU A 406 -12.88 -4.26 7.14
N ALA A 407 -12.43 -4.93 6.08
CA ALA A 407 -11.29 -5.84 6.17
C ALA A 407 -10.00 -5.07 6.38
N SER A 408 -9.83 -3.95 5.69
CA SER A 408 -8.67 -3.08 5.85
C SER A 408 -8.57 -2.52 7.28
N LEU A 409 -9.64 -1.93 7.82
CA LEU A 409 -9.63 -1.39 9.19
C LEU A 409 -9.32 -2.45 10.25
N TRP A 410 -9.93 -3.64 10.11
CA TRP A 410 -9.62 -4.74 11.01
C TRP A 410 -8.22 -5.30 10.78
N ALA A 411 -7.71 -5.31 9.55
CA ALA A 411 -6.39 -5.85 9.26
C ALA A 411 -5.32 -5.06 10.03
N THR A 412 -5.36 -3.74 9.94
CA THR A 412 -4.43 -2.85 10.64
C THR A 412 -4.45 -3.07 12.16
N LEU A 413 -5.63 -3.32 12.74
CA LEU A 413 -5.72 -3.69 14.16
C LEU A 413 -5.12 -5.07 14.44
N HIS A 414 -5.42 -6.06 13.60
CA HIS A 414 -4.94 -7.44 13.77
C HIS A 414 -3.43 -7.59 13.53
N THR A 415 -2.79 -6.69 12.78
CA THR A 415 -1.33 -6.63 12.59
C THR A 415 -0.63 -5.90 13.74
N THR A 416 -1.26 -4.88 14.36
CA THR A 416 -0.71 -4.19 15.54
C THR A 416 -0.65 -5.06 16.81
N ILE A 417 -1.60 -5.98 17.00
CA ILE A 417 -1.59 -6.88 18.17
C ILE A 417 -0.31 -7.72 18.26
N PRO A 418 0.06 -8.53 17.25
CA PRO A 418 1.30 -9.30 17.29
C PRO A 418 2.53 -8.40 17.28
N ALA A 419 2.47 -7.22 16.67
CA ALA A 419 3.55 -6.24 16.70
C ALA A 419 3.90 -5.79 18.12
N LEU A 420 2.89 -5.40 18.91
CA LEU A 420 3.09 -5.01 20.30
C LEU A 420 3.61 -6.18 21.14
N ILE A 421 3.03 -7.37 20.98
CA ILE A 421 3.42 -8.56 21.73
C ILE A 421 4.89 -8.91 21.46
N LEU A 422 5.28 -8.98 20.18
CA LEU A 422 6.65 -9.34 19.80
C LEU A 422 7.65 -8.22 20.07
N GLY A 423 7.29 -6.97 19.81
CA GLY A 423 8.14 -5.82 20.13
C GLY A 423 8.47 -5.77 21.62
N LEU A 424 7.48 -5.93 22.49
CA LEU A 424 7.70 -5.98 23.94
C LEU A 424 8.48 -7.24 24.35
N ALA A 425 8.22 -8.39 23.73
CA ALA A 425 8.97 -9.61 24.00
C ALA A 425 10.45 -9.48 23.63
N LEU A 426 10.77 -8.94 22.45
CA LEU A 426 12.13 -8.68 22.00
C LEU A 426 12.86 -7.70 22.95
N MET A 427 12.16 -6.67 23.40
CA MET A 427 12.70 -5.71 24.38
C MET A 427 12.98 -6.38 25.74
N ILE A 428 12.06 -7.19 26.26
CA ILE A 428 12.23 -7.90 27.54
C ILE A 428 13.37 -8.92 27.47
N LEU A 429 13.55 -9.55 26.30
CA LEU A 429 14.63 -10.50 26.04
C LEU A 429 15.97 -9.82 25.72
N ASP A 430 16.02 -8.48 25.75
CA ASP A 430 17.20 -7.66 25.47
C ASP A 430 17.82 -7.97 24.08
N VAL A 431 16.96 -8.23 23.09
CA VAL A 431 17.39 -8.49 21.71
C VAL A 431 17.77 -7.16 21.06
N SER A 432 19.07 -6.96 20.92
CA SER A 432 19.69 -5.81 20.24
C SER A 432 20.68 -6.30 19.18
N PHE A 433 20.95 -5.42 18.20
CA PHE A 433 21.88 -5.64 17.11
C PHE A 433 22.78 -4.43 16.95
#